data_AF-A0A7J9RKY6-F1
#
_entry.id   AF-A0A7J9RKY6-F1
#
_cell.length_a   1.000
_cell.length_b   1.000
_cell.length_c   1.000
_cell.angle_alpha   90.00
_cell.angle_beta   90.00
_cell.angle_gamma   90.00
#
_symmetry.space_group_name_H-M   'P 1'
#
loop_
_entity.id
_entity.type
_entity.pdbx_description
1 polymer ?
#
loop_
_entity_poly.entity_id
_entity_poly.type
_entity_poly.pdbx_seq_one_letter_code
_entity_poly.pdbx_strand_id
1 'polypeptide(L)'
;FIKQYSITKEHANSLTSDIDTADFFEAVASRIEPRLSAVWIAGVLKGELNYRSISMQEASGRISPDEFDTILRHLIEGVITERGVTEILREMLDDSDAGTPEEILTRKGLASIGSDAMDTAIDTVINMNESAVKDYRAGKKEALNFLVGQAMKQTRGRAEPKEVRSMLEAKLNR
;
A
#
# COMPACT_ATOMS: atom_id res chain seq x y z
N PHE A 1 10.19 16.73 -15.66
CA PHE A 1 10.22 15.91 -14.43
C PHE A 1 11.44 15.01 -14.28
N ILE A 2 11.91 14.28 -15.31
CA ILE A 2 13.06 13.35 -15.21
C ILE A 2 14.29 13.98 -14.53
N LYS A 3 14.77 15.13 -15.02
CA LYS A 3 15.97 15.79 -14.47
C LYS A 3 15.74 16.39 -13.08
N GLN A 4 14.62 17.07 -12.89
CA GLN A 4 14.31 17.82 -11.65
C GLN A 4 13.94 16.90 -10.49
N TYR A 5 13.06 15.94 -10.73
CA TYR A 5 12.55 15.02 -9.71
C TYR A 5 13.27 13.67 -9.71
N SER A 6 14.21 13.45 -10.63
CA SER A 6 15.01 12.22 -10.72
C SER A 6 14.14 10.95 -10.80
N ILE A 7 12.98 11.06 -11.49
CA ILE A 7 12.04 9.97 -11.74
C ILE A 7 12.30 9.29 -13.09
N THR A 8 11.80 8.07 -13.26
CA THR A 8 11.98 7.30 -14.51
C THR A 8 11.30 7.99 -15.69
N LYS A 9 11.76 7.70 -16.91
CA LYS A 9 11.11 8.19 -18.14
C LYS A 9 9.66 7.72 -18.23
N GLU A 10 9.38 6.50 -17.77
CA GLU A 10 8.04 5.91 -17.79
C GLU A 10 7.08 6.65 -16.85
N HIS A 11 7.48 6.91 -15.60
CA HIS A 11 6.68 7.74 -14.71
C HIS A 11 6.53 9.15 -15.24
N ALA A 12 7.61 9.77 -15.76
CA ALA A 12 7.51 11.11 -16.33
C ALA A 12 6.50 11.17 -17.49
N ASN A 13 6.56 10.23 -18.43
CA ASN A 13 5.60 10.16 -19.54
C ASN A 13 4.17 9.97 -19.06
N SER A 14 3.96 9.13 -18.04
CA SER A 14 2.63 8.92 -17.46
C SER A 14 2.12 10.18 -16.74
N LEU A 15 2.96 10.84 -15.95
CA LEU A 15 2.56 12.03 -15.19
C LEU A 15 2.31 13.26 -16.06
N THR A 16 2.96 13.34 -17.23
CA THR A 16 2.77 14.44 -18.18
C THR A 16 1.82 14.08 -19.32
N SER A 17 0.91 13.10 -19.14
CA SER A 17 -0.10 12.76 -20.16
C SER A 17 -1.13 13.86 -20.37
N ASP A 18 -1.39 14.62 -19.31
CA ASP A 18 -2.34 15.72 -19.23
C ASP A 18 -1.89 16.68 -18.12
N ILE A 19 -2.39 17.92 -18.17
CA ILE A 19 -1.93 18.98 -17.28
C ILE A 19 -2.41 18.76 -15.84
N ASP A 20 -3.64 18.27 -15.64
CA ASP A 20 -4.20 18.04 -14.31
C ASP A 20 -3.39 17.00 -13.53
N THR A 21 -2.94 15.93 -14.19
CA THR A 21 -2.05 14.92 -13.58
C THR A 21 -0.68 15.50 -13.24
N ALA A 22 -0.13 16.34 -14.11
CA ALA A 22 1.17 16.98 -13.88
C ALA A 22 1.11 17.91 -12.67
N ASP A 23 0.08 18.77 -12.60
CA ASP A 23 -0.14 19.72 -11.52
C ASP A 23 -0.40 18.99 -10.19
N PHE A 24 -1.22 17.94 -10.19
CA PHE A 24 -1.47 17.11 -9.01
C PHE A 24 -0.17 16.49 -8.48
N PHE A 25 0.67 15.96 -9.38
CA PHE A 25 1.97 15.42 -9.01
C PHE A 25 2.91 16.47 -8.45
N GLU A 26 3.05 17.64 -9.06
CA GLU A 26 3.94 18.69 -8.56
C GLU A 26 3.48 19.20 -7.19
N ALA A 27 2.16 19.32 -6.97
CA ALA A 27 1.60 19.66 -5.67
C ALA A 27 2.00 18.66 -4.59
N VAL A 28 1.84 17.35 -4.83
CA VAL A 28 2.22 16.30 -3.87
C VAL A 28 3.74 16.22 -3.70
N ALA A 29 4.51 16.27 -4.80
CA ALA A 29 5.98 16.17 -4.80
C ALA A 29 6.67 17.38 -4.15
N SER A 30 5.94 18.47 -3.90
CA SER A 30 6.44 19.60 -3.11
C SER A 30 6.53 19.30 -1.61
N ARG A 31 5.79 18.29 -1.13
CA ARG A 31 5.65 17.94 0.30
C ARG A 31 6.07 16.51 0.64
N ILE A 32 6.11 15.63 -0.36
CA ILE A 32 6.48 14.22 -0.26
C ILE A 32 7.62 13.93 -1.24
N GLU A 33 8.44 12.92 -0.95
CA GLU A 33 9.58 12.55 -1.80
C GLU A 33 9.11 12.27 -3.25
N PRO A 34 9.67 12.96 -4.26
CA PRO A 34 9.13 12.93 -5.62
C PRO A 34 9.09 11.55 -6.29
N ARG A 35 10.04 10.65 -5.99
CA ARG A 35 10.00 9.30 -6.58
C ARG A 35 8.88 8.47 -6.00
N LEU A 36 8.65 8.54 -4.69
CA LEU A 36 7.50 7.91 -4.03
C LEU A 36 6.19 8.47 -4.59
N SER A 37 6.04 9.79 -4.66
CA SER A 37 4.86 10.44 -5.26
C SER A 37 4.62 9.97 -6.69
N ALA A 38 5.68 9.84 -7.49
CA ALA A 38 5.58 9.37 -8.87
C ALA A 38 5.12 7.91 -8.96
N VAL A 39 5.63 7.01 -8.10
CA VAL A 39 5.19 5.61 -8.04
C VAL A 39 3.68 5.53 -7.76
N TRP A 40 3.22 6.26 -6.74
CA TRP A 40 1.82 6.20 -6.31
C TRP A 40 0.87 6.90 -7.28
N ILE A 41 1.24 8.05 -7.83
CA ILE A 41 0.37 8.79 -8.75
C ILE A 41 0.37 8.14 -10.12
N ALA A 42 1.54 7.89 -10.71
CA ALA A 42 1.65 7.35 -12.06
C ALA A 42 1.23 5.89 -12.17
N GLY A 43 1.47 5.09 -11.12
CA GLY A 43 1.19 3.66 -11.09
C GLY A 43 -0.19 3.35 -10.52
N VAL A 44 -0.47 3.80 -9.29
CA VAL A 44 -1.67 3.38 -8.55
C VAL A 44 -2.85 4.29 -8.85
N LEU A 45 -2.74 5.60 -8.55
CA LEU A 45 -3.86 6.54 -8.73
C LEU A 45 -4.34 6.51 -10.17
N LYS A 46 -3.46 6.74 -11.16
CA LYS A 46 -3.85 6.66 -12.57
C LYS A 46 -4.41 5.30 -12.98
N GLY A 47 -3.94 4.20 -12.41
CA GLY A 47 -4.52 2.87 -12.62
C GLY A 47 -5.97 2.80 -12.15
N GLU A 48 -6.26 3.31 -10.95
CA GLU A 48 -7.60 3.36 -10.37
C GLU A 48 -8.53 4.34 -11.12
N LEU A 49 -7.99 5.46 -11.63
CA LEU A 49 -8.73 6.39 -12.48
C LEU A 49 -9.14 5.73 -13.81
N ASN A 50 -8.19 5.06 -14.47
CA ASN A 50 -8.44 4.35 -15.72
C ASN A 50 -9.48 3.24 -15.54
N TYR A 51 -9.40 2.48 -14.45
CA TYR A 51 -10.38 1.44 -14.12
C TYR A 51 -11.82 1.99 -14.00
N ARG A 52 -11.95 3.20 -13.44
CA ARG A 52 -13.23 3.90 -13.26
C ARG A 52 -13.65 4.76 -14.46
N SER A 53 -12.78 4.89 -15.46
CA SER A 53 -12.98 5.82 -16.59
C SER A 53 -13.23 7.26 -16.16
N ILE A 54 -12.57 7.70 -15.08
CA ILE A 54 -12.64 9.08 -14.57
C ILE A 54 -11.36 9.83 -14.90
N SER A 55 -11.46 11.14 -15.15
CA SER A 55 -10.29 11.99 -15.40
C SER A 55 -9.62 12.42 -14.09
N MET A 56 -8.37 12.89 -14.16
CA MET A 56 -7.71 13.50 -13.00
C MET A 56 -8.45 14.75 -12.52
N GLN A 57 -9.02 15.53 -13.45
CA GLN A 57 -9.84 16.69 -13.13
C GLN A 57 -11.06 16.30 -12.29
N GLU A 58 -11.79 15.24 -12.65
CA GLU A 58 -12.91 14.74 -11.85
C GLU A 58 -12.44 14.19 -10.50
N ALA A 59 -11.33 13.43 -10.49
CA ALA A 59 -10.75 12.89 -9.28
C ALA A 59 -10.31 13.97 -8.28
N SER A 60 -9.84 15.13 -8.76
CA SER A 60 -9.42 16.24 -7.89
C SER A 60 -10.56 16.81 -7.03
N GLY A 61 -11.82 16.58 -7.41
CA GLY A 61 -13.00 16.90 -6.59
C GLY A 61 -13.34 15.83 -5.55
N ARG A 62 -12.69 14.66 -5.59
CA ARG A 62 -12.88 13.52 -4.67
C ARG A 62 -11.69 13.30 -3.74
N ILE A 63 -10.49 13.61 -4.22
CA ILE A 63 -9.25 13.52 -3.47
C ILE A 63 -8.34 14.69 -3.85
N SER A 64 -8.06 15.54 -2.87
CA SER A 64 -7.15 16.67 -3.03
C SER A 64 -5.68 16.23 -2.93
N PRO A 65 -4.73 17.04 -3.44
CA PRO A 65 -3.30 16.81 -3.22
C PRO A 65 -2.89 16.77 -1.74
N ASP A 66 -3.61 17.49 -0.87
CA ASP A 66 -3.35 17.52 0.57
C ASP A 66 -3.74 16.18 1.22
N GLU A 67 -4.94 15.67 0.91
CA GLU A 67 -5.39 14.36 1.39
C GLU A 67 -4.52 13.22 0.86
N PHE A 68 -4.10 13.30 -0.41
CA PHE A 68 -3.17 12.32 -0.97
C PHE A 68 -1.81 12.37 -0.26
N ASP A 69 -1.32 13.55 0.12
CA ASP A 69 -0.09 13.68 0.90
C ASP A 69 -0.23 13.03 2.29
N THR A 70 -1.36 13.24 2.98
CA THR A 70 -1.67 12.62 4.26
C THR A 70 -1.62 11.09 4.16
N ILE A 71 -2.24 10.53 3.12
CA ILE A 71 -2.22 9.08 2.88
C ILE A 71 -0.76 8.58 2.71
N LEU A 72 0.06 9.29 1.93
CA LEU A 72 1.45 8.90 1.73
C LEU A 72 2.30 9.07 3.01
N ARG A 73 2.01 10.05 3.87
CA ARG A 73 2.68 10.20 5.18
C ARG A 73 2.39 9.00 6.07
N HIS A 74 1.12 8.58 6.16
CA HIS A 74 0.76 7.40 6.93
C HIS A 74 1.43 6.13 6.41
N LEU A 75 1.66 6.01 5.09
CA LEU A 75 2.46 4.93 4.54
C LEU A 75 3.92 5.01 4.97
N ILE A 76 4.56 6.18 4.85
CA ILE A 76 5.97 6.40 5.23
C ILE A 76 6.18 6.11 6.72
N GLU A 77 5.23 6.50 7.56
CA GLU A 77 5.26 6.32 9.02
C GLU A 77 4.90 4.89 9.44
N GLY A 78 4.47 4.03 8.51
CA GLY A 78 4.04 2.65 8.80
C GLY A 78 2.68 2.56 9.50
N VAL A 79 1.90 3.64 9.53
CA VAL A 79 0.55 3.68 10.10
C VAL A 79 -0.42 2.84 9.27
N ILE A 80 -0.23 2.80 7.95
CA ILE A 80 -0.97 1.94 7.02
C ILE A 80 -0.01 1.19 6.09
N THR A 81 -0.47 0.07 5.54
CA THR A 81 0.25 -0.68 4.49
C THR A 81 -0.07 -0.14 3.10
N GLU A 82 0.66 -0.59 2.07
CA GLU A 82 0.34 -0.27 0.67
C GLU A 82 -1.11 -0.66 0.28
N ARG A 83 -1.61 -1.76 0.87
CA ARG A 83 -3.00 -2.16 0.72
C ARG A 83 -3.94 -1.12 1.34
N GLY A 84 -3.62 -0.64 2.54
CA GLY A 84 -4.40 0.40 3.22
C GLY A 84 -4.51 1.67 2.39
N VAL A 85 -3.40 2.13 1.79
CA VAL A 85 -3.39 3.26 0.84
C VAL A 85 -4.36 3.02 -0.29
N THR A 86 -4.25 1.88 -0.97
CA THR A 86 -5.10 1.55 -2.13
C THR A 86 -6.58 1.49 -1.75
N GLU A 87 -6.92 0.93 -0.58
CA GLU A 87 -8.31 0.88 -0.09
C GLU A 87 -8.87 2.28 0.24
N ILE A 88 -8.06 3.16 0.83
CA ILE A 88 -8.48 4.55 1.09
C ILE A 88 -8.71 5.29 -0.24
N LEU A 89 -7.76 5.20 -1.18
CA LEU A 89 -7.91 5.83 -2.50
C LEU A 89 -9.17 5.37 -3.21
N ARG A 90 -9.47 4.06 -3.19
CA ARG A 90 -10.67 3.52 -3.82
C ARG A 90 -11.95 4.08 -3.22
N GLU A 91 -12.04 4.13 -1.88
CA GLU A 91 -13.22 4.67 -1.21
C GLU A 91 -13.46 6.13 -1.57
N MET A 92 -12.41 6.97 -1.52
CA MET A 92 -12.54 8.38 -1.89
C MET A 92 -12.94 8.54 -3.36
N LEU A 93 -12.38 7.72 -4.24
CA LEU A 93 -12.73 7.76 -5.67
C LEU A 93 -14.13 7.21 -5.97
N ASP A 94 -14.65 6.28 -5.18
CA ASP A 94 -15.97 5.67 -5.38
C ASP A 94 -17.11 6.49 -4.78
N ASP A 95 -16.84 7.24 -3.71
CA ASP A 95 -17.83 8.05 -2.99
C ASP A 95 -17.25 9.42 -2.61
N SER A 96 -17.80 10.50 -3.19
CA SER A 96 -17.37 11.87 -2.90
C SER A 96 -17.67 12.30 -1.46
N ASP A 97 -18.54 11.57 -0.75
CA ASP A 97 -18.89 11.81 0.65
C ASP A 97 -18.24 10.76 1.59
N ALA A 98 -17.23 10.02 1.13
CA ALA A 98 -16.56 8.94 1.89
C ALA A 98 -15.89 9.41 3.20
N GLY A 99 -15.67 10.72 3.33
CA GLY A 99 -14.95 11.37 4.42
C GLY A 99 -13.46 11.55 4.13
N THR A 100 -12.72 11.99 5.14
CA THR A 100 -11.26 12.18 5.04
C THR A 100 -10.50 10.84 5.05
N PRO A 101 -9.23 10.81 4.61
CA PRO A 101 -8.39 9.61 4.72
C PRO A 101 -8.37 8.96 6.11
N GLU A 102 -8.33 9.77 7.16
CA GLU A 102 -8.30 9.31 8.56
C GLU A 102 -9.63 8.70 9.00
N GLU A 103 -10.75 9.28 8.56
CA GLU A 103 -12.08 8.74 8.81
C GLU A 103 -12.24 7.37 8.15
N ILE A 104 -11.79 7.24 6.89
CA ILE A 104 -11.81 5.96 6.16
C ILE A 104 -10.90 4.94 6.84
N LEU A 105 -9.68 5.34 7.19
CA LEU A 105 -8.70 4.50 7.89
C LEU A 105 -9.31 3.92 9.17
N THR A 106 -9.95 4.76 9.98
CA THR A 106 -10.57 4.38 11.25
C THR A 106 -11.79 3.49 11.02
N ARG A 107 -12.72 3.93 10.16
CA ARG A 107 -13.98 3.24 9.86
C ARG A 107 -13.74 1.84 9.26
N LYS A 108 -12.74 1.69 8.40
CA LYS A 108 -12.38 0.40 7.77
C LYS A 108 -11.36 -0.41 8.57
N GLY A 109 -10.79 0.14 9.63
CA GLY A 109 -9.78 -0.52 10.45
C GLY A 109 -8.51 -0.87 9.68
N LEU A 110 -8.04 0.06 8.83
CA LEU A 110 -6.91 -0.14 7.91
C LEU A 110 -5.53 0.09 8.54
N ALA A 111 -5.48 0.52 9.79
CA ALA A 111 -4.23 0.69 10.53
C ALA A 111 -3.40 -0.60 10.51
N SER A 112 -2.10 -0.43 10.29
CA SER A 112 -1.11 -1.49 10.38
C SER A 112 -1.14 -2.10 11.78
N ILE A 113 -0.96 -3.42 11.88
CA ILE A 113 -0.89 -4.10 13.17
C ILE A 113 0.51 -3.93 13.76
N GLY A 114 0.57 -3.67 15.07
CA GLY A 114 1.83 -3.65 15.79
C GLY A 114 2.48 -5.03 15.92
N SER A 115 3.74 -5.04 16.37
CA SER A 115 4.58 -6.25 16.51
C SER A 115 3.89 -7.37 17.28
N ASP A 116 3.20 -7.07 18.38
CA ASP A 116 2.60 -8.08 19.25
C ASP A 116 1.42 -8.81 18.58
N ALA A 117 0.59 -8.04 17.87
CA ALA A 117 -0.51 -8.58 17.08
C ALA A 117 0.02 -9.38 15.88
N MET A 118 1.14 -8.94 15.29
CA MET A 118 1.80 -9.67 14.21
C MET A 118 2.40 -10.99 14.70
N ASP A 119 3.07 -10.98 15.85
CA ASP A 119 3.66 -12.18 16.46
C ASP A 119 2.57 -13.22 16.77
N THR A 120 1.47 -12.77 17.36
CA THR A 120 0.29 -13.61 17.64
C THR A 120 -0.31 -14.20 16.37
N ALA A 121 -0.42 -13.40 15.30
CA ALA A 121 -0.94 -13.86 14.02
C ALA A 121 -0.02 -14.92 13.38
N ILE A 122 1.30 -14.73 13.47
CA ILE A 122 2.29 -15.67 12.95
C ILE A 122 2.26 -16.98 13.73
N ASP A 123 2.20 -16.95 15.06
CA ASP A 123 2.11 -18.17 15.87
C ASP A 123 0.83 -18.96 15.55
N THR A 124 -0.28 -18.25 15.36
CA THR A 124 -1.54 -18.86 14.91
C THR A 124 -1.36 -19.56 13.56
N VAL A 125 -0.70 -18.91 12.60
CA VAL A 125 -0.46 -19.48 11.27
C VAL A 125 0.45 -20.71 11.34
N ILE A 126 1.53 -20.67 12.12
CA ILE A 126 2.44 -21.80 12.31
C ILE A 126 1.67 -23.00 12.88
N ASN A 127 0.88 -22.78 13.93
CA ASN A 127 0.09 -23.84 14.59
C ASN A 127 -1.00 -24.43 13.68
N MET A 128 -1.65 -23.60 12.86
CA MET A 128 -2.70 -24.06 11.94
C MET A 128 -2.16 -24.76 10.69
N ASN A 129 -0.86 -24.63 10.38
CA ASN A 129 -0.27 -25.08 9.12
C ASN A 129 0.96 -25.98 9.32
N GLU A 130 0.89 -26.93 10.26
CA GLU A 130 2.02 -27.82 10.61
C GLU A 130 2.64 -28.56 9.41
N SER A 131 1.83 -28.94 8.41
CA SER A 131 2.35 -29.60 7.21
C SER A 131 3.29 -28.69 6.41
N ALA A 132 2.93 -27.42 6.24
CA ALA A 132 3.75 -26.43 5.54
C ALA A 132 5.03 -26.12 6.34
N VAL A 133 4.96 -26.11 7.66
CA VAL A 133 6.12 -25.98 8.55
C VAL A 133 7.11 -27.14 8.34
N LYS A 134 6.62 -28.39 8.29
CA LYS A 134 7.44 -29.57 8.02
C LYS A 134 8.08 -29.51 6.64
N ASP A 135 7.31 -29.10 5.62
CA ASP A 135 7.80 -28.94 4.25
C ASP A 135 8.91 -27.89 4.15
N TYR A 136 8.75 -26.74 4.80
CA TYR A 136 9.78 -25.70 4.85
C TYR A 136 11.07 -26.21 5.50
N ARG A 137 10.95 -26.88 6.66
CA ARG A 137 12.09 -27.49 7.36
C ARG A 137 12.77 -28.61 6.57
N ALA A 138 12.05 -29.27 5.66
CA ALA A 138 12.60 -30.23 4.70
C ALA A 138 13.27 -29.56 3.47
N GLY A 139 13.35 -28.24 3.43
CA GLY A 139 14.02 -27.46 2.38
C GLY A 139 13.12 -26.97 1.24
N LYS A 140 11.80 -27.20 1.30
CA LYS A 140 10.86 -26.72 0.28
C LYS A 140 10.55 -25.23 0.53
N LYS A 141 11.29 -24.34 -0.14
CA LYS A 141 11.19 -22.88 0.08
C LYS A 141 9.81 -22.31 -0.28
N GLU A 142 9.06 -22.97 -1.16
CA GLU A 142 7.71 -22.59 -1.58
C GLU A 142 6.73 -22.62 -0.40
N ALA A 143 6.95 -23.50 0.59
CA ALA A 143 6.12 -23.58 1.79
C ALA A 143 6.16 -22.29 2.62
N LEU A 144 7.28 -21.55 2.61
CA LEU A 144 7.35 -20.24 3.24
C LEU A 144 6.44 -19.22 2.55
N ASN A 145 6.39 -19.22 1.21
CA ASN A 145 5.52 -18.32 0.48
C ASN A 145 4.04 -18.58 0.79
N PHE A 146 3.66 -19.86 0.95
CA PHE A 146 2.33 -20.24 1.41
C PHE A 146 2.04 -19.71 2.83
N LEU A 147 2.96 -19.89 3.77
CA LEU A 147 2.81 -19.39 5.15
C LEU A 147 2.71 -17.86 5.22
N VAL A 148 3.52 -17.14 4.42
CA VAL A 148 3.39 -15.69 4.26
C VAL A 148 1.99 -15.33 3.77
N GLY A 149 1.46 -16.04 2.76
CA GLY A 149 0.09 -15.83 2.28
C GLY A 149 -0.98 -16.06 3.36
N GLN A 150 -0.83 -17.11 4.19
CA GLN A 150 -1.75 -17.36 5.31
C GLN A 150 -1.66 -16.26 6.37
N ALA A 151 -0.46 -15.79 6.71
CA ALA A 151 -0.27 -14.69 7.65
C ALA A 151 -0.86 -13.38 7.12
N MET A 152 -0.63 -13.04 5.85
CA MET A 152 -1.26 -11.88 5.21
C MET A 152 -2.79 -11.95 5.24
N LYS A 153 -3.36 -13.14 5.08
CA LYS A 153 -4.81 -13.36 5.21
C LYS A 153 -5.28 -13.16 6.66
N GLN A 154 -4.55 -13.72 7.63
CA GLN A 154 -4.85 -13.60 9.06
C GLN A 154 -4.83 -12.14 9.54
N THR A 155 -3.88 -11.35 9.06
CA THR A 155 -3.76 -9.93 9.40
C THR A 155 -4.70 -9.04 8.59
N ARG A 156 -5.44 -9.61 7.63
CA ARG A 156 -6.26 -8.90 6.63
C ARG A 156 -5.47 -7.88 5.80
N GLY A 157 -4.20 -8.18 5.55
CA GLY A 157 -3.29 -7.29 4.81
C GLY A 157 -2.84 -6.04 5.56
N ARG A 158 -3.05 -6.01 6.87
CA ARG A 158 -2.59 -4.93 7.77
C ARG A 158 -1.17 -5.18 8.31
N ALA A 159 -0.41 -6.06 7.67
CA ALA A 159 0.98 -6.32 8.00
C ALA A 159 1.81 -6.22 6.72
N GLU A 160 3.08 -5.83 6.85
CA GLU A 160 3.97 -5.73 5.71
C GLU A 160 4.50 -7.12 5.30
N PRO A 161 4.39 -7.54 4.02
CA PRO A 161 4.80 -8.88 3.58
C PRO A 161 6.26 -9.21 3.88
N LYS A 162 7.14 -8.20 3.80
CA LYS A 162 8.57 -8.35 4.11
C LYS A 162 8.79 -8.67 5.59
N GLU A 163 8.12 -7.94 6.47
CA GLU A 163 8.19 -8.13 7.92
C GLU A 163 7.63 -9.50 8.32
N VAL A 164 6.46 -9.86 7.79
CA VAL A 164 5.82 -11.17 7.98
C VAL A 164 6.77 -12.30 7.57
N ARG A 165 7.42 -12.18 6.41
CA ARG A 165 8.40 -13.17 5.94
C ARG A 165 9.57 -13.30 6.92
N SER A 166 10.18 -12.18 7.29
CA SER A 166 11.34 -12.18 8.19
C SER A 166 11.01 -12.78 9.56
N MET A 167 9.84 -12.48 10.12
CA MET A 167 9.39 -13.06 11.39
C MET A 167 9.09 -14.55 11.28
N LEU A 168 8.44 -15.00 10.20
CA LEU A 168 8.23 -16.43 9.93
C LEU A 168 9.56 -17.18 9.83
N GLU A 169 10.51 -16.68 9.03
CA GLU A 169 11.84 -17.27 8.91
C GLU A 169 12.55 -17.35 10.27
N ALA A 170 12.48 -16.27 11.07
CA ALA A 170 13.09 -16.22 12.39
C ALA A 170 12.47 -17.26 13.36
N LYS A 171 11.14 -17.48 13.32
CA LYS A 171 10.48 -18.48 14.19
C LYS A 171 10.69 -19.92 13.70
N LEU A 172 10.73 -20.15 12.39
CA LEU A 172 10.84 -21.50 11.82
C LEU A 172 12.25 -22.09 11.89
N ASN A 173 13.28 -21.22 11.92
CA ASN A 173 14.69 -21.58 12.00
C ASN A 173 15.25 -21.60 13.44
N ARG A 174 14.40 -21.34 14.44
CA ARG A 174 14.69 -21.67 15.84
C ARG A 174 14.45 -23.16 16.08
#